data_AF-A0A6J5G6P3-F1
#
_entry.id   AF-A0A6J5G6P3-F1
#
_cell.length_a   1.000
_cell.length_b   1.000
_cell.length_c   1.000
_cell.angle_alpha   90.00
_cell.angle_beta   90.00
_cell.angle_gamma   90.00
#
_symmetry.space_group_name_H-M   'P 1'
#
loop_
_entity.id
_entity.type
_entity.pdbx_description
1 polymer ?
#
loop_
_entity_poly.entity_id
_entity_poly.type
_entity_poly.pdbx_seq_one_letter_code
_entity_poly.pdbx_strand_id
1 'polypeptide(L)' 'MNGLDDAPVLAVGVRIQIPRGTGLRFGCRYATVLQIRAQGTTVYLGNGELVTYSFDALQDAVARTQPNLT' A
#
# COMPACT_ATOMS: atom_id res chain seq x y z
N MET A 1 -25.64 6.13 1.60
CA MET A 1 -24.80 4.98 2.01
C MET A 1 -23.55 5.02 1.14
N ASN A 2 -22.54 5.80 1.56
CA ASN A 2 -21.30 5.99 0.81
C ASN A 2 -20.29 4.95 1.30
N GLY A 3 -20.18 3.82 0.60
CA GLY A 3 -19.20 2.76 0.88
C GLY A 3 -17.80 3.03 0.33
N LEU A 4 -17.41 4.29 0.18
CA LEU A 4 -16.07 4.69 -0.29
C LEU A 4 -15.17 5.19 0.86
N ASP A 5 -15.72 5.41 2.05
CA ASP A 5 -14.98 5.92 3.22
C ASP A 5 -14.21 4.85 4.00
N ASP A 6 -14.37 3.55 3.66
CA ASP A 6 -13.73 2.43 4.39
C ASP A 6 -12.62 1.72 3.60
N ALA A 7 -12.36 2.13 2.35
CA ALA A 7 -11.18 1.63 1.65
C ALA A 7 -9.93 2.16 2.37
N PRO A 8 -8.94 1.32 2.70
CA PRO A 8 -7.76 1.81 3.39
C PRO A 8 -7.08 2.87 2.54
N VAL A 9 -7.06 4.09 3.07
CA VAL A 9 -6.60 5.26 2.33
C VAL A 9 -5.09 5.15 2.14
N LEU A 10 -4.69 4.81 0.91
CA LEU A 10 -3.35 5.05 0.42
C LEU A 10 -3.17 6.57 0.29
N ALA A 11 -2.43 7.14 1.23
CA ALA A 11 -2.06 8.55 1.23
C ALA A 11 -0.54 8.70 1.33
N VAL A 12 -0.02 9.77 0.72
CA VAL A 12 1.39 10.14 0.82
C VAL A 12 1.75 10.44 2.28
N GLY A 13 2.89 9.95 2.73
CA GLY A 13 3.36 10.05 4.12
C GLY A 13 2.82 8.96 5.05
N VAL A 14 1.88 8.13 4.59
CA VAL A 14 1.34 7.04 5.41
C VAL A 14 2.26 5.82 5.35
N ARG A 15 2.42 5.17 6.50
CA ARG A 15 3.09 3.88 6.61
C ARG A 15 2.07 2.76 6.48
N ILE A 16 2.24 1.91 5.47
CA ILE A 16 1.39 0.76 5.19
C ILE A 16 2.10 -0.54 5.53
N GLN A 17 1.33 -1.56 5.94
CA GLN A 17 1.82 -2.92 6.04
C GLN A 17 1.61 -3.61 4.69
N ILE A 18 2.68 -4.15 4.14
CA ILE A 18 2.60 -4.86 2.88
C ILE A 18 2.41 -6.36 3.18
N PRO A 19 1.31 -6.99 2.72
CA PRO A 19 1.13 -8.42 2.86
C PRO A 19 2.21 -9.20 2.11
N ARG A 20 2.67 -10.28 2.72
CA ARG A 20 3.50 -11.28 2.05
C ARG A 20 2.60 -12.13 1.16
N GLY A 21 2.98 -12.30 -0.11
CA GLY A 21 2.36 -13.28 -1.01
C GLY A 21 1.53 -12.72 -2.17
N THR A 22 1.37 -11.40 -2.30
CA THR A 22 0.57 -10.79 -3.40
C THR A 22 1.29 -10.76 -4.76
N GLY A 23 2.24 -11.68 -5.01
CA GLY A 23 3.17 -11.63 -6.15
C GLY A 23 4.22 -10.51 -6.07
N LEU A 24 3.90 -9.50 -5.28
CA LEU A 24 4.75 -8.46 -4.75
C LEU A 24 5.78 -9.05 -3.76
N ARG A 25 6.95 -9.44 -4.27
CA ARG A 25 8.05 -10.02 -3.48
C ARG A 25 8.81 -8.92 -2.73
N PHE A 26 8.18 -8.36 -1.71
CA PHE A 26 8.83 -7.42 -0.82
C PHE A 26 9.66 -8.16 0.22
N GLY A 27 10.93 -7.78 0.37
CA GLY A 27 11.73 -8.16 1.54
C GLY A 27 11.27 -7.49 2.84
N CYS A 28 10.42 -6.45 2.75
CA CYS A 28 10.05 -5.58 3.87
C CYS A 28 8.59 -5.74 4.30
N ARG A 29 8.35 -5.72 5.62
CA ARG A 29 7.00 -5.82 6.23
C ARG A 29 6.23 -4.50 6.15
N TYR A 30 6.94 -3.38 6.06
CA TYR A 30 6.35 -2.05 6.04
C TYR A 30 6.97 -1.20 4.94
N ALA A 31 6.16 -0.29 4.41
CA ALA A 31 6.61 0.74 3.51
C ALA A 31 5.94 2.08 3.80
N THR A 32 6.60 3.16 3.44
CA THR A 32 6.08 4.53 3.54
C THR A 32 5.71 5.00 2.15
N VAL A 33 4.47 5.42 1.95
CA VAL A 33 4.02 5.95 0.66
C VAL A 33 4.68 7.31 0.44
N LEU A 34 5.45 7.44 -0.64
CA LEU A 34 6.10 8.71 -0.97
C LEU A 34 5.35 9.47 -2.05
N GLN A 35 4.77 8.75 -3.01
CA GLN A 35 4.08 9.38 -4.11
C GLN A 35 3.00 8.47 -4.69
N ILE A 36 1.85 9.06 -5.02
CA ILE A 36 0.77 8.39 -5.74
C ILE A 36 0.62 9.10 -7.08
N ARG A 37 0.71 8.34 -8.17
CA ARG A 37 0.44 8.80 -9.55
C ARG A 37 -0.47 7.81 -10.25
N ALA A 38 -1.07 8.24 -11.36
CA ALA A 38 -1.84 7.35 -12.23
C ALA A 38 -1.01 6.16 -12.78
N GLN A 39 0.31 6.33 -12.89
CA GLN A 39 1.24 5.29 -13.33
C GLN A 39 1.59 4.27 -12.23
N GLY A 40 1.33 4.62 -10.97
CA GLY A 40 1.67 3.80 -9.83
C GLY A 40 1.96 4.60 -8.55
N THR A 41 2.12 3.86 -7.47
CA THR A 41 2.46 4.35 -6.15
C THR A 41 3.91 4.00 -5.83
N THR A 42 4.73 5.03 -5.60
CA THR A 42 6.10 4.86 -5.11
C THR A 42 6.09 4.79 -3.59
N VAL A 43 6.71 3.74 -3.06
CA VAL A 43 6.86 3.51 -1.64
C VAL A 43 8.34 3.36 -1.27
N TYR A 44 8.68 3.83 -0.08
CA TYR A 44 9.96 3.60 0.56
C TYR A 44 9.88 2.38 1.47
N LEU A 45 10.65 1.36 1.15
CA LEU A 45 10.74 0.13 1.92
C LEU A 45 11.63 0.33 3.15
N GLY A 46 11.33 -0.40 4.22
CA GLY A 46 12.11 -0.34 5.45
C GLY A 46 13.59 -0.75 5.31
N ASN A 47 13.99 -1.35 4.18
CA ASN A 47 15.39 -1.68 3.83
C ASN A 47 16.14 -0.54 3.12
N GLY A 48 15.50 0.61 2.86
CA GLY A 48 16.11 1.73 2.14
C GLY A 48 15.78 1.81 0.65
N GLU A 49 15.03 0.84 0.12
CA GLU A 49 14.72 0.76 -1.30
C GLU A 49 13.48 1.56 -1.67
N LEU A 50 13.50 2.18 -2.85
CA LEU A 50 12.36 2.86 -3.45
C LEU A 50 11.80 2.00 -4.57
N VAL A 51 10.51 1.67 -4.49
CA VAL A 51 9.86 0.87 -5.52
C VAL A 51 8.50 1.45 -5.88
N THR A 52 8.19 1.42 -7.18
CA THR A 52 6.91 1.85 -7.72
C THR A 52 6.05 0.64 -8.06
N TYR A 53 4.82 0.64 -7.57
CA TYR A 53 3.83 -0.41 -7.79
C TYR A 53 2.63 0.12 -8.54
N SER A 54 1.95 -0.75 -9.27
CA SER A 54 0.63 -0.42 -9.80
C SER A 54 -0.29 -0.02 -8.64
N PHE A 55 -1.01 1.08 -8.82
CA PHE A 55 -1.92 1.62 -7.80
C PHE A 55 -2.93 0.56 -7.33
N ASP A 56 -3.56 -0.15 -8.27
CA ASP A 56 -4.52 -1.22 -8.03
C ASP A 56 -3.95 -2.38 -7.21
N ALA A 57 -2.76 -2.88 -7.58
CA ALA A 57 -2.11 -3.98 -6.88
C ALA A 57 -1.73 -3.62 -5.43
N LEU A 58 -1.29 -2.38 -5.20
CA LEU A 58 -0.96 -1.92 -3.86
C LEU A 58 -2.23 -1.69 -3.02
N GLN A 59 -3.31 -1.19 -3.63
CA GLN A 59 -4.58 -0.98 -2.95
C GLN A 59 -5.23 -2.31 -2.54
N ASP A 60 -5.28 -3.31 -3.43
CA ASP A 60 -5.73 -4.67 -3.09
C ASP A 60 -4.88 -5.28 -1.96
N ALA A 61 -3.56 -5.08 -2.01
CA ALA A 61 -2.65 -5.56 -0.97
C ALA A 61 -2.93 -4.91 0.40
N VAL A 62 -3.13 -3.59 0.46
CA VAL A 62 -3.44 -2.89 1.72
C VAL A 62 -4.84 -3.26 2.23
N ALA A 63 -5.83 -3.42 1.34
CA ALA A 63 -7.17 -3.89 1.68
C ALA A 63 -7.18 -5.27 2.34
N ARG A 64 -6.26 -6.17 1.96
CA ARG A 64 -6.14 -7.49 2.58
C ARG A 64 -5.45 -7.49 3.95
N THR A 65 -4.66 -6.46 4.28
CA THR A 65 -3.93 -6.39 5.56
C THR A 65 -4.61 -5.57 6.63
N GLN A 66 -5.56 -4.72 6.25
CA GLN A 66 -6.38 -3.96 7.20
C GLN A 66 -7.78 -4.59 7.24
N PRO A 67 -8.02 -5.58 8.12
CA PRO A 67 -9.39 -6.00 8.38
C PRO A 67 -10.09 -4.84 9.08
N ASN A 68 -11.16 -4.31 8.47
CA ASN A 68 -12.25 -3.57 9.08
C ASN A 68 -12.04 -3.26 10.58
N LEU A 69 -11.72 -2.01 10.94
CA LEU A 69 -11.96 -1.57 12.31
C LEU A 69 -13.49 -1.41 12.43
N THR A 70 -14.09 -2.29 13.24
CA THR A 70 -15.53 -2.37 13.56
C THR A 70 -16.19 -1.01 13.83
#